data_AF-A0A093FYV0-F1
#
_entry.id   AF-A0A093FYV0-F1
#
_cell.length_a   1.000
_cell.length_b   1.000
_cell.length_c   1.000
_cell.angle_alpha   90.00
_cell.angle_beta   90.00
_cell.angle_gamma   90.00
#
_symmetry.space_group_name_H-M   'P 1'
#
loop_
_entity.id
_entity.type
_entity.pdbx_description
1 polymer ?
#
loop_
_entity_poly.entity_id
_entity_poly.type
_entity_poly.pdbx_seq_one_letter_code
_entity_poly.pdbx_strand_id
1 'polypeptide(L)'
;AAQAAAMLHSLGVHTLQLLTQAAACILLFPRFLLTAVMLWLLDFLCIRKKMLMMPTAEEVASASEGLPPDDPPVCVSDSNRMFTLESLKAVWHGQKLDFFKSAHVGSLAPNPEVIQLDGQKRLRILDFARGKRPLILNFGSCT
;
A
#
# COMPACT_ATOMS: atom_id res chain seq x y z
N ALA A 1 -30.08 -51.72 23.40
CA ALA A 1 -30.90 -50.95 22.44
C ALA A 1 -31.18 -49.51 22.91
N ALA A 2 -31.73 -49.30 24.12
CA ALA A 2 -32.10 -47.95 24.61
C ALA A 2 -30.93 -46.94 24.74
N GLN A 3 -29.76 -47.36 25.21
CA GLN A 3 -28.58 -46.48 25.33
C GLN A 3 -28.03 -46.00 23.97
N ALA A 4 -28.12 -46.83 22.92
CA ALA A 4 -27.68 -46.48 21.58
C ALA A 4 -28.59 -45.42 20.93
N ALA A 5 -29.91 -45.51 21.18
CA ALA A 5 -30.87 -44.51 20.71
C ALA A 5 -30.69 -43.15 21.40
N ALA A 6 -30.40 -43.14 22.71
CA ALA A 6 -30.11 -41.91 23.45
C ALA A 6 -28.83 -41.21 22.97
N MET A 7 -27.77 -41.97 22.67
CA MET A 7 -26.52 -41.45 22.11
C MET A 7 -26.72 -40.84 20.71
N LEU A 8 -27.48 -41.52 19.84
CA LEU A 8 -27.82 -41.02 18.49
C LEU A 8 -28.67 -39.74 18.53
N HIS A 9 -29.60 -39.66 19.49
CA HIS A 9 -30.43 -38.46 19.68
C HIS A 9 -29.59 -37.27 20.19
N SER A 10 -28.66 -37.50 21.13
CA SER A 10 -27.73 -36.46 21.60
C SER A 10 -26.83 -35.95 20.47
N LEU A 11 -26.27 -36.86 19.67
CA LEU A 11 -25.47 -36.53 18.47
C LEU A 11 -26.28 -35.74 17.43
N GLY A 12 -27.55 -36.09 17.21
CA GLY A 12 -28.44 -35.35 16.30
C GLY A 12 -28.72 -33.92 16.77
N VAL A 13 -28.93 -33.71 18.07
CA VAL A 13 -29.17 -32.37 18.62
C VAL A 13 -27.90 -31.50 18.55
N HIS A 14 -26.73 -32.06 18.86
CA HIS A 14 -25.46 -31.32 18.74
C HIS A 14 -25.12 -30.96 17.29
N THR A 15 -25.40 -31.84 16.33
CA THR A 15 -25.18 -31.54 14.91
C THR A 15 -26.16 -30.46 14.40
N LEU A 16 -27.42 -30.48 14.83
CA LEU A 16 -28.39 -29.43 14.50
C LEU A 16 -28.00 -28.06 15.11
N GLN A 17 -27.50 -28.05 16.34
CA GLN A 17 -26.98 -26.84 17.00
C GLN A 17 -25.74 -26.29 16.30
N LEU A 18 -24.81 -27.14 15.90
CA LEU A 18 -23.65 -26.73 15.10
C LEU A 18 -24.06 -26.17 13.74
N LEU A 19 -25.06 -26.77 13.09
CA LEU A 19 -25.52 -26.34 11.77
C LEU A 19 -26.24 -24.99 11.82
N THR A 20 -27.06 -24.76 12.85
CA THR A 20 -27.72 -23.47 13.09
C THR A 20 -26.73 -22.38 13.45
N GLN A 21 -25.72 -22.69 14.27
CA GLN A 21 -24.64 -21.74 14.61
C GLN A 21 -23.76 -21.44 13.39
N ALA A 22 -23.43 -22.44 12.57
CA ALA A 22 -22.71 -22.25 11.32
C ALA A 22 -23.50 -21.38 10.33
N ALA A 23 -24.81 -21.62 10.18
CA ALA A 23 -25.68 -20.79 9.34
C ALA A 23 -25.75 -19.34 9.84
N ALA A 24 -25.87 -19.13 11.15
CA ALA A 24 -25.84 -17.79 11.75
C ALA A 24 -24.50 -17.09 11.48
N CYS A 25 -23.37 -17.79 11.63
CA CYS A 25 -22.05 -17.27 11.28
C CYS A 25 -21.97 -16.91 9.79
N ILE A 26 -22.42 -17.76 8.88
CA ILE A 26 -22.38 -17.52 7.43
C ILE A 26 -23.24 -16.31 7.03
N LEU A 27 -24.34 -16.04 7.73
CA LEU A 27 -25.23 -14.90 7.42
C LEU A 27 -24.80 -13.59 8.08
N LEU A 28 -24.17 -13.65 9.25
CA LEU A 28 -23.76 -12.49 10.02
C LEU A 28 -22.34 -12.04 9.66
N PHE A 29 -21.40 -12.97 9.52
CA PHE A 29 -20.01 -12.70 9.17
C PHE A 29 -19.84 -11.80 7.94
N PRO A 30 -20.51 -12.00 6.80
CA PRO A 30 -20.35 -11.13 5.63
C PRO A 30 -20.83 -9.70 5.90
N ARG A 31 -21.83 -9.50 6.76
CA ARG A 31 -22.29 -8.16 7.15
C ARG A 31 -21.23 -7.46 8.00
N PHE A 32 -20.67 -8.16 8.99
CA PHE A 32 -19.59 -7.63 9.81
C PHE A 32 -18.33 -7.34 8.99
N LEU A 33 -17.97 -8.25 8.08
CA LEU A 33 -16.85 -8.07 7.17
C LEU A 33 -17.07 -6.86 6.26
N LEU A 34 -18.26 -6.71 5.69
CA LEU A 34 -18.59 -5.56 4.84
C LEU A 34 -18.48 -4.25 5.62
N THR A 35 -19.00 -4.19 6.85
CA THR A 35 -18.88 -2.99 7.69
C THR A 35 -17.43 -2.69 8.06
N ALA A 36 -16.63 -3.71 8.36
CA ALA A 36 -15.20 -3.55 8.66
C ALA A 36 -14.43 -3.02 7.44
N VAL A 37 -14.71 -3.55 6.25
CA VAL A 37 -14.14 -3.08 4.98
C VAL A 37 -14.57 -1.64 4.69
N MET A 38 -15.84 -1.30 4.88
CA MET A 38 -16.33 0.07 4.69
C MET A 38 -15.64 1.07 5.62
N LEU A 39 -15.53 0.75 6.92
CA LEU A 39 -14.84 1.59 7.89
C LEU A 39 -13.35 1.73 7.57
N TRP A 40 -12.69 0.64 7.20
CA TRP A 40 -11.28 0.65 6.81
C TRP A 40 -11.03 1.51 5.57
N LEU A 41 -11.91 1.44 4.56
CA LEU A 41 -11.86 2.34 3.41
C LEU A 41 -12.06 3.78 3.84
N LEU A 42 -13.04 4.06 4.71
CA LEU A 42 -13.30 5.42 5.21
C LEU A 42 -12.09 5.98 5.95
N ASP A 43 -11.45 5.21 6.82
CA ASP A 43 -10.23 5.58 7.54
C ASP A 43 -9.09 5.86 6.55
N PHE A 44 -8.91 5.02 5.54
CA PHE A 44 -7.89 5.24 4.51
C PHE A 44 -8.11 6.54 3.74
N LEU A 45 -9.36 6.81 3.36
CA LEU A 45 -9.75 8.05 2.69
C LEU A 45 -9.58 9.27 3.61
N CYS A 46 -9.93 9.16 4.89
CA CYS A 46 -9.79 10.21 5.89
C CYS A 46 -8.32 10.53 6.21
N ILE A 47 -7.49 9.52 6.41
CA ILE A 47 -6.04 9.67 6.65
C ILE A 47 -5.39 10.33 5.43
N ARG A 48 -5.71 9.87 4.21
CA ARG A 48 -5.17 10.47 2.99
C ARG A 48 -5.65 11.90 2.78
N LYS A 49 -6.95 12.18 2.99
CA LYS A 49 -7.48 13.55 2.91
C LYS A 49 -6.78 14.46 3.92
N LYS A 50 -6.59 13.99 5.16
CA LYS A 50 -5.87 14.75 6.18
C LYS A 50 -4.43 15.03 5.75
N MET A 51 -3.70 14.04 5.25
CA MET A 51 -2.32 14.20 4.77
C MET A 51 -2.21 15.09 3.53
N LEU A 52 -3.21 15.08 2.64
CA LEU A 52 -3.27 15.94 1.44
C LEU A 52 -3.69 17.38 1.74
N MET A 53 -4.47 17.62 2.79
CA MET A 53 -4.90 18.96 3.22
C MET A 53 -3.92 19.59 4.21
N MET A 54 -3.00 18.81 4.79
CA MET A 54 -1.98 19.30 5.73
C MET A 54 -0.81 20.11 5.13
N PRO A 55 -0.42 20.03 3.83
CA PRO A 55 0.70 20.84 3.32
C PRO A 55 0.27 22.29 2.99
N THR A 56 -1.03 22.55 2.78
CA THR A 56 -1.52 23.87 2.37
C THR A 56 -1.67 24.85 3.54
N ALA A 57 -1.60 24.38 4.79
CA ALA A 57 -1.67 25.27 5.95
C ALA A 57 -0.35 26.00 6.24
N GLU A 58 0.79 25.51 5.75
CA GLU A 58 2.10 26.16 5.94
C GLU A 58 2.49 27.07 4.76
N GLU A 59 2.02 26.83 3.53
CA GLU A 59 2.38 27.66 2.37
C GLU A 59 1.63 29.00 2.27
N VAL A 60 0.48 29.15 2.94
CA VAL A 60 -0.29 30.42 2.89
C VAL A 60 0.31 31.49 3.83
N ALA A 61 1.21 31.12 4.76
CA ALA A 61 1.87 32.09 5.64
C ALA A 61 3.18 32.67 5.06
N SER A 62 3.76 32.04 4.03
CA SER A 62 5.06 32.45 3.46
C SER A 62 4.99 33.03 2.04
N ALA A 63 3.80 33.15 1.45
CA ALA A 63 3.61 33.64 0.07
C ALA A 63 3.32 35.16 -0.03
N SER A 64 3.74 35.97 0.96
CA SER A 64 3.47 37.43 0.95
C SER A 64 4.63 38.31 0.47
N GLU A 65 5.81 37.80 0.13
CA GLU A 65 6.91 38.67 -0.34
C GLU A 65 7.49 38.11 -1.64
N GLY A 66 7.45 38.94 -2.69
CA GLY A 66 7.36 38.50 -4.08
C GLY A 66 8.65 38.14 -4.82
N LEU A 67 8.48 37.49 -5.98
CA LEU A 67 9.43 37.42 -7.11
C LEU A 67 8.74 36.81 -8.37
N PRO A 68 9.39 36.78 -9.56
CA PRO A 68 9.01 37.45 -10.82
C PRO A 68 8.27 36.52 -11.83
N PRO A 69 7.84 37.02 -13.01
CA PRO A 69 6.94 36.31 -13.90
C PRO A 69 7.71 35.60 -15.02
N ASP A 70 8.11 34.34 -14.87
CA ASP A 70 8.57 33.53 -16.02
C ASP A 70 8.55 32.00 -15.83
N ASP A 71 7.88 31.46 -14.81
CA ASP A 71 7.68 30.01 -14.71
C ASP A 71 6.33 29.61 -15.32
N PRO A 72 6.29 28.63 -16.26
CA PRO A 72 5.04 28.11 -16.76
C PRO A 72 4.26 27.51 -15.58
N PRO A 73 2.92 27.66 -15.53
CA PRO A 73 2.14 27.08 -14.45
C PRO A 73 2.41 25.59 -14.44
N VAL A 74 3.06 25.11 -13.37
CA VAL A 74 3.15 23.70 -13.05
C VAL A 74 1.73 23.26 -12.78
N CYS A 75 1.05 22.84 -13.86
CA CYS A 75 -0.31 22.32 -13.84
C CYS A 75 -0.29 20.93 -13.20
N VAL A 76 0.02 20.85 -11.90
CA VAL A 76 -0.28 19.67 -11.09
C VAL A 76 -1.73 19.80 -10.66
N SER A 77 -2.63 19.63 -11.64
CA SER A 77 -4.07 19.51 -11.41
C SER A 77 -4.47 18.04 -11.56
N ASP A 78 -3.96 17.19 -10.66
CA ASP A 78 -4.48 15.82 -10.48
C ASP A 78 -5.22 15.64 -9.14
N SER A 79 -5.58 16.75 -8.50
CA SER A 79 -6.41 16.76 -7.28
C SER A 79 -7.81 16.18 -7.49
N ASN A 80 -8.32 16.15 -8.73
CA ASN A 80 -9.62 15.55 -9.06
C ASN A 80 -9.58 14.04 -9.33
N ARG A 81 -8.40 13.40 -9.34
CA ARG A 81 -8.25 11.96 -9.65
C ARG A 81 -7.99 11.09 -8.41
N MET A 82 -7.98 11.67 -7.21
CA MET A 82 -7.54 11.00 -5.98
C MET A 82 -8.51 9.93 -5.44
N PHE A 83 -9.71 9.81 -6.01
CA PHE A 83 -10.75 8.84 -5.60
C PHE A 83 -11.32 8.01 -6.76
N THR A 84 -10.67 8.00 -7.93
CA THR A 84 -11.09 7.09 -9.01
C THR A 84 -10.60 5.67 -8.74
N LEU A 85 -11.34 4.67 -9.23
CA LEU A 85 -10.89 3.28 -9.19
C LEU A 85 -9.52 3.10 -9.86
N GLU A 86 -9.18 3.95 -10.84
CA GLU A 86 -7.87 3.99 -11.48
C GLU A 86 -6.76 4.40 -10.51
N SER A 87 -7.00 5.42 -9.66
CA SER A 87 -6.06 5.83 -8.62
C SER A 87 -5.92 4.77 -7.53
N LEU A 88 -7.02 4.15 -7.09
CA LEU A 88 -6.94 3.04 -6.14
C LEU A 88 -6.19 1.84 -6.74
N LYS A 89 -6.43 1.53 -8.02
CA LYS A 89 -5.70 0.49 -8.76
C LYS A 89 -4.21 0.82 -8.88
N ALA A 90 -3.85 2.07 -9.17
CA ALA A 90 -2.46 2.51 -9.24
C ALA A 90 -1.76 2.44 -7.87
N VAL A 91 -2.44 2.86 -6.81
CA VAL A 91 -1.96 2.76 -5.43
C VAL A 91 -1.78 1.31 -5.02
N TRP A 92 -2.78 0.46 -5.27
CA TRP A 92 -2.70 -0.97 -4.97
C TRP A 92 -1.59 -1.65 -5.77
N HIS A 93 -1.46 -1.29 -7.04
CA HIS A 93 -0.38 -1.76 -7.90
C HIS A 93 0.99 -1.33 -7.36
N GLY A 94 1.13 -0.07 -6.91
CA GLY A 94 2.33 0.45 -6.27
C GLY A 94 2.68 -0.28 -4.97
N GLN A 95 1.71 -0.41 -4.05
CA GLN A 95 1.89 -1.15 -2.80
C GLN A 95 2.24 -2.61 -3.05
N LYS A 96 1.57 -3.27 -4.00
CA LYS A 96 1.89 -4.64 -4.40
C LYS A 96 3.32 -4.73 -4.92
N LEU A 97 3.74 -3.81 -5.79
CA LEU A 97 5.12 -3.77 -6.28
C LEU A 97 6.13 -3.54 -5.16
N ASP A 98 5.79 -2.68 -4.19
CA ASP A 98 6.62 -2.36 -3.03
C ASP A 98 6.86 -3.59 -2.15
N PHE A 99 5.84 -4.41 -1.92
CA PHE A 99 5.99 -5.68 -1.19
C PHE A 99 6.94 -6.67 -1.89
N PHE A 100 7.05 -6.60 -3.22
CA PHE A 100 7.96 -7.44 -3.99
C PHE A 100 9.33 -6.79 -4.21
N LYS A 101 9.58 -5.59 -3.69
CA LYS A 101 10.91 -4.97 -3.78
C LYS A 101 11.89 -5.83 -3.00
N SER A 102 13.01 -6.18 -3.62
CA SER A 102 14.07 -6.95 -2.96
C SER A 102 14.91 -6.08 -2.02
N ALA A 103 14.89 -4.75 -2.17
CA ALA A 103 15.66 -3.81 -1.37
C ALA A 103 14.87 -3.31 -0.16
N HIS A 104 15.37 -3.56 1.05
CA HIS A 104 14.80 -3.07 2.30
C HIS A 104 15.89 -2.45 3.19
N VAL A 105 15.50 -1.52 4.07
CA VAL A 105 16.44 -0.92 5.03
C VAL A 105 16.93 -1.99 6.02
N GLY A 106 18.24 -2.09 6.20
CA GLY A 106 18.86 -3.08 7.08
C GLY A 106 19.08 -4.46 6.45
N SER A 107 18.54 -4.72 5.26
CA SER A 107 18.89 -5.91 4.47
C SER A 107 20.15 -5.66 3.62
N LEU A 108 20.72 -6.73 3.08
CA LEU A 108 21.79 -6.62 2.08
C LEU A 108 21.29 -5.83 0.85
N ALA A 109 22.11 -4.91 0.36
CA ALA A 109 21.81 -4.13 -0.83
C ALA A 109 21.84 -5.06 -2.08
N PRO A 110 20.79 -5.05 -2.92
CA PRO A 110 20.82 -5.80 -4.17
C PRO A 110 21.99 -5.37 -5.07
N ASN A 111 22.56 -6.33 -5.81
CA ASN A 111 23.69 -6.08 -6.71
C ASN A 111 23.32 -6.27 -8.19
N PRO A 112 22.41 -5.44 -8.75
CA PRO A 112 22.00 -5.53 -10.14
C PRO A 112 23.09 -5.02 -11.09
N GLU A 113 22.98 -5.41 -12.36
CA GLU A 113 23.87 -4.98 -13.43
C GLU A 113 23.55 -3.54 -13.88
N VAL A 114 24.60 -2.76 -14.12
CA VAL A 114 24.56 -1.39 -14.64
C VAL A 114 25.53 -1.25 -15.80
N ILE A 115 25.25 -0.32 -16.69
CA ILE A 115 26.11 -0.05 -17.85
C ILE A 115 26.83 1.27 -17.59
N GLN A 116 28.15 1.24 -17.57
CA GLN A 116 28.96 2.45 -17.51
C GLN A 116 28.95 3.14 -18.88
N LEU A 117 28.69 4.44 -18.88
CA LEU A 117 28.65 5.26 -20.10
C LEU A 117 30.01 5.28 -20.82
N ASP A 118 31.09 5.34 -20.04
CA ASP A 118 32.46 5.29 -20.55
C ASP A 118 32.80 3.87 -21.04
N GLY A 119 32.56 3.62 -22.32
CA GLY A 119 32.91 2.38 -23.00
C GLY A 119 31.91 1.23 -22.88
N GLN A 120 30.64 1.51 -22.52
CA GLN A 120 29.53 0.54 -22.47
C GLN A 120 29.86 -0.76 -21.70
N LYS A 121 30.65 -0.65 -20.63
CA LYS A 121 31.01 -1.82 -19.81
C LYS A 121 29.87 -2.18 -18.88
N ARG A 122 29.57 -3.48 -18.79
CA ARG A 122 28.65 -4.03 -17.80
C ARG A 122 29.39 -4.17 -16.48
N LEU A 123 28.91 -3.49 -15.46
CA LEU A 123 29.38 -3.54 -14.09
C LEU A 123 28.19 -3.86 -13.19
N ARG A 124 28.41 -4.05 -11.89
CA ARG A 124 27.33 -4.12 -10.91
C ARG A 124 27.40 -2.95 -9.94
N ILE A 125 26.28 -2.65 -9.29
CA ILE A 125 26.18 -1.51 -8.36
C ILE A 125 27.25 -1.57 -7.27
N LEU A 126 27.48 -2.75 -6.67
CA LEU A 126 28.43 -2.88 -5.56
C LEU A 126 29.90 -2.80 -6.01
N ASP A 127 30.20 -2.89 -7.29
CA ASP A 127 31.57 -2.71 -7.81
C ASP A 127 32.04 -1.25 -7.66
N PHE A 128 31.11 -0.30 -7.52
CA PHE A 128 31.40 1.10 -7.23
C PHE A 128 31.65 1.38 -5.74
N ALA A 129 31.40 0.41 -4.86
CA ALA A 129 31.65 0.56 -3.43
C ALA A 129 33.16 0.55 -3.12
N ARG A 130 33.61 1.43 -2.23
CA ARG A 130 35.03 1.53 -1.84
C ARG A 130 35.22 1.18 -0.37
N GLY A 131 35.47 -0.10 -0.08
CA GLY A 131 35.68 -0.60 1.27
C GLY A 131 34.50 -0.29 2.18
N LYS A 132 34.73 0.44 3.27
CA LYS A 132 33.69 0.83 4.25
C LYS A 132 33.01 2.17 3.94
N ARG A 133 33.38 2.85 2.83
CA ARG A 133 32.78 4.15 2.48
C ARG A 133 31.34 3.95 2.01
N PRO A 134 30.36 4.69 2.54
CA PRO A 134 28.98 4.64 2.03
C PRO A 134 28.92 4.98 0.54
N LEU A 135 28.19 4.17 -0.23
CA LEU A 135 27.87 4.40 -1.63
C LEU A 135 26.45 4.98 -1.70
N ILE A 136 26.30 6.18 -2.27
CA ILE A 136 25.01 6.85 -2.44
C ILE A 136 24.57 6.69 -3.89
N LEU A 137 23.33 6.25 -4.10
CA LEU A 137 22.74 6.04 -5.43
C LEU A 137 21.63 7.07 -5.64
N ASN A 138 21.67 7.74 -6.79
CA ASN A 138 20.61 8.63 -7.24
C ASN A 138 20.12 8.14 -8.61
N PHE A 139 18.87 7.66 -8.65
CA PHE A 139 18.23 7.19 -9.87
C PHE A 139 17.36 8.31 -10.43
N GLY A 140 17.50 8.60 -11.73
CA GLY A 140 16.70 9.59 -12.42
C GLY A 140 16.71 9.39 -13.93
N SER A 141 15.81 10.07 -14.62
CA SER A 141 15.72 10.13 -16.07
C SER A 141 15.49 11.57 -16.52
N CYS A 142 16.09 11.96 -17.65
CA CYS A 142 15.73 13.19 -18.33
C CYS A 142 14.42 12.90 -19.08
N THR A 143 13.30 13.35 -18.53
CA THR A 143 11.98 13.27 -19.19
C THR A 143 11.49 14.69 -19.39
#